data_AF-A0ABD4KUK1-F1
#
_entry.id   AF-A0ABD4KUK1-F1
#
_cell.length_a   1.000
_cell.length_b   1.000
_cell.length_c   1.000
_cell.angle_alpha   90.00
_cell.angle_beta   90.00
_cell.angle_gamma   90.00
#
_symmetry.space_group_name_H-M   'P 1'
#
loop_
_entity.id
_entity.type
_entity.pdbx_description
1 polymer ?
#
loop_
_entity_poly.entity_id
_entity_poly.type
_entity_poly.pdbx_seq_one_letter_code
_entity_poly.pdbx_strand_id
1 'polypeptide(L)'
;CVDHKEQTYQLTPLAEQLFTVTKRSPAYDEYLDKIGTTWLLHWLLQSMSSIGGELNAARFFFNYFNGIKVRKETLVTEINDALVNHEKELTEVTLNKDIDCFLHMYAQKSLQSSKINEDSFASPFTELGLLKQEDSKNYLAELAKRPSLPIEIFTYA
;
A
#
# COMPACT_ATOMS: atom_id res chain seq x y z
N CYS A 1 -27.00 2.71 -2.66
CA CYS A 1 -27.15 3.74 -1.61
C CYS A 1 -26.03 4.75 -1.78
N VAL A 2 -26.32 5.90 -2.38
CA VAL A 2 -25.37 7.03 -2.37
C VAL A 2 -25.75 7.84 -1.14
N ASP A 3 -25.02 7.62 -0.05
CA ASP A 3 -25.22 8.39 1.18
C ASP A 3 -24.73 9.82 0.88
N HIS A 4 -25.67 10.73 0.60
CA HIS A 4 -25.42 12.15 0.33
C HIS A 4 -25.05 12.91 1.62
N LYS A 5 -24.22 12.33 2.48
CA LYS A 5 -23.65 13.04 3.62
C LYS A 5 -22.64 14.04 3.07
N GLU A 6 -22.76 15.29 3.48
CA GLU A 6 -21.70 16.27 3.29
C GLU A 6 -20.46 15.78 4.03
N GLN A 7 -19.50 15.25 3.28
CA GLN A 7 -18.21 14.84 3.80
C GLN A 7 -17.29 16.05 3.80
N THR A 8 -16.88 16.45 5.00
CA THR A 8 -15.84 17.46 5.18
C THR A 8 -14.49 16.76 5.33
N TYR A 9 -13.50 17.19 4.56
CA TYR A 9 -12.16 16.65 4.58
C TYR A 9 -11.21 17.68 5.19
N GLN A 10 -10.37 17.24 6.13
CA GLN A 10 -9.34 18.06 6.75
C GLN A 10 -8.04 17.25 6.85
N LEU A 11 -6.90 17.94 6.79
CA LEU A 11 -5.60 17.32 7.01
C LEU A 11 -5.49 16.84 8.46
N THR A 12 -4.82 15.70 8.66
CA THR A 12 -4.42 15.30 10.00
C THR A 12 -3.27 16.19 10.47
N PRO A 13 -3.06 16.34 11.80
CA PRO A 13 -1.91 17.10 12.30
C PRO A 13 -0.57 16.61 11.75
N LEU A 14 -0.44 15.29 11.51
CA LEU A 14 0.74 14.70 10.89
C LEU A 14 0.88 15.11 9.43
N ALA A 15 -0.20 15.08 8.64
CA ALA A 15 -0.17 15.49 7.24
C ALA A 15 0.17 16.98 7.08
N GLU A 16 -0.35 17.84 7.97
CA GLU A 16 0.02 19.26 8.01
C GLU A 16 1.53 19.43 8.24
N GLN A 17 2.11 18.73 9.21
CA GLN A 17 3.55 18.82 9.49
C GLN A 17 4.42 18.23 8.37
N LEU A 18 3.99 17.14 7.75
CA LEU A 18 4.72 16.49 6.68
C LEU A 18 4.76 17.33 5.41
N PHE A 19 3.61 17.84 4.96
CA PHE A 19 3.46 18.35 3.60
C PHE A 19 3.19 19.85 3.48
N THR A 20 2.97 20.57 4.59
CA THR A 20 2.60 22.00 4.52
C THR A 20 3.63 22.90 5.17
N VAL A 21 3.99 23.97 4.47
CA VAL A 21 4.79 25.06 5.04
C VAL A 21 3.87 25.92 5.89
N THR A 22 4.13 25.94 7.19
CA THR A 22 3.37 26.79 8.13
C THR A 22 4.12 28.09 8.38
N LYS A 23 3.43 29.08 8.95
CA LYS A 23 4.08 30.33 9.40
C LYS A 23 5.17 30.11 10.45
N ARG A 24 5.20 28.93 11.11
CA ARG A 24 6.08 28.62 12.25
C ARG A 24 7.24 27.71 11.86
N SER A 25 7.08 26.86 10.86
CA SER A 25 8.09 25.88 10.44
C SER A 25 7.90 25.43 8.99
N PRO A 26 9.00 25.10 8.28
CA PRO A 26 8.91 24.42 7.00
C PRO A 26 8.28 23.02 7.14
N ALA A 27 7.76 22.49 6.03
CA ALA A 27 7.29 21.11 5.93
C ALA A 27 8.45 20.14 6.16
N TYR A 28 8.17 18.97 6.74
CA TYR A 28 9.19 17.94 6.91
C TYR A 28 9.58 17.26 5.60
N ASP A 29 8.66 17.12 4.65
CA ASP A 29 8.88 16.52 3.33
C ASP A 29 7.76 16.92 2.34
N GLU A 30 7.72 18.20 1.94
CA GLU A 30 6.66 18.81 1.13
C GLU A 30 6.31 18.01 -0.15
N TYR A 31 7.33 17.41 -0.78
CA TYR A 31 7.22 16.78 -2.09
C TYR A 31 7.37 15.26 -2.07
N LEU A 32 7.40 14.63 -0.88
CA LEU A 32 7.62 13.18 -0.72
C LEU A 32 8.97 12.71 -1.31
N ASP A 33 10.03 13.49 -1.16
CA ASP A 33 11.36 13.19 -1.71
C ASP A 33 12.19 12.29 -0.77
N LYS A 34 11.76 12.13 0.49
CA LYS A 34 12.46 11.29 1.47
C LYS A 34 11.85 9.91 1.52
N ILE A 35 12.66 8.89 1.23
CA ILE A 35 12.26 7.48 1.33
C ILE A 35 11.68 7.10 2.71
N GLY A 36 12.14 7.76 3.77
CA GLY A 36 11.59 7.59 5.12
C GLY A 36 10.12 7.98 5.24
N THR A 37 9.69 9.03 4.55
CA THR A 37 8.29 9.43 4.50
C THR A 37 7.45 8.37 3.77
N THR A 38 7.96 7.77 2.70
CA THR A 38 7.30 6.65 2.01
C THR A 38 7.15 5.42 2.92
N TRP A 39 8.17 5.09 3.71
CA TRP A 39 8.09 4.04 4.74
C TRP A 39 7.06 4.36 5.82
N LEU A 40 7.02 5.62 6.29
CA LEU A 40 6.03 6.07 7.26
C LEU A 40 4.61 5.97 6.71
N LEU A 41 4.38 6.40 5.47
CA LEU A 41 3.07 6.29 4.82
C LEU A 41 2.67 4.82 4.63
N HIS A 42 3.61 3.93 4.30
CA HIS A 42 3.35 2.51 4.23
C HIS A 42 2.87 1.99 5.60
N TRP A 43 3.60 2.29 6.66
CA TRP A 43 3.21 1.91 8.02
C TRP A 43 1.82 2.41 8.39
N LEU A 44 1.54 3.71 8.19
CA LEU A 44 0.23 4.30 8.48
C LEU A 44 -0.89 3.64 7.66
N LEU A 45 -0.64 3.36 6.39
CA LEU A 45 -1.62 2.72 5.51
C LEU A 45 -1.90 1.28 5.93
N GLN A 46 -0.88 0.52 6.36
CA GLN A 46 -1.03 -0.88 6.75
C GLN A 46 -1.42 -1.09 8.21
N SER A 47 -1.22 -0.09 9.07
CA SER A 47 -1.67 -0.10 10.45
C SER A 47 -3.21 -0.13 10.51
N MET A 48 -3.76 -0.98 11.39
CA MET A 48 -5.20 -1.10 11.60
C MET A 48 -5.56 -0.65 13.01
N SER A 49 -6.50 0.30 13.10
CA SER A 49 -7.16 0.62 14.36
C SER A 49 -7.96 -0.59 14.86
N SER A 50 -7.95 -0.84 16.16
CA SER A 50 -8.76 -1.89 16.80
C SER A 50 -10.27 -1.62 16.70
N ILE A 51 -10.67 -0.41 16.32
CA ILE A 51 -12.07 0.00 16.18
C ILE A 51 -12.26 0.55 14.76
N GLY A 52 -13.18 -0.05 14.00
CA GLY A 52 -13.56 0.42 12.67
C GLY A 52 -12.48 0.26 11.59
N GLY A 53 -11.54 -0.68 11.77
CA GLY A 53 -10.51 -0.97 10.78
C GLY A 53 -11.11 -1.43 9.45
N GLU A 54 -10.67 -0.81 8.35
CA GLU A 54 -11.02 -1.25 7.01
C GLU A 54 -9.99 -2.26 6.52
N LEU A 55 -10.43 -3.33 5.86
CA LEU A 55 -9.55 -4.31 5.22
C LEU A 55 -9.54 -4.06 3.70
N ASN A 56 -8.34 -3.95 3.13
CA ASN A 56 -8.10 -3.94 1.68
C ASN A 56 -7.03 -5.00 1.34
N ALA A 57 -6.82 -5.27 0.06
CA ALA A 57 -5.90 -6.30 -0.41
C ALA A 57 -4.46 -6.08 0.09
N ALA A 58 -3.98 -4.83 0.15
CA ALA A 58 -2.64 -4.51 0.66
C ALA A 58 -2.53 -4.83 2.17
N ARG A 59 -3.52 -4.43 2.98
CA ARG A 59 -3.57 -4.74 4.41
C ARG A 59 -3.65 -6.24 4.65
N PHE A 60 -4.45 -6.95 3.86
CA PHE A 60 -4.51 -8.40 3.94
C PHE A 60 -3.13 -9.02 3.68
N PHE A 61 -2.49 -8.58 2.60
CA PHE A 61 -1.18 -9.06 2.19
C PHE A 61 -0.12 -8.85 3.28
N PHE A 62 0.04 -7.62 3.78
CA PHE A 62 1.12 -7.30 4.72
C PHE A 62 0.90 -7.84 6.14
N ASN A 63 -0.34 -8.13 6.54
CA ASN A 63 -0.65 -8.55 7.91
C ASN A 63 -1.03 -10.03 8.06
N TYR A 64 -1.55 -10.69 7.01
CA TYR A 64 -2.10 -12.05 7.13
C TYR A 64 -1.54 -13.05 6.12
N PHE A 65 -1.06 -12.60 4.97
CA PHE A 65 -0.49 -13.50 3.96
C PHE A 65 0.89 -14.02 4.40
N ASN A 66 1.08 -15.34 4.36
CA ASN A 66 2.31 -15.99 4.86
C ASN A 66 3.28 -16.45 3.76
N GLY A 67 2.95 -16.21 2.48
CA GLY A 67 3.77 -16.63 1.36
C GLY A 67 4.86 -15.63 0.97
N ILE A 68 5.91 -16.12 0.32
CA ILE A 68 6.94 -15.29 -0.34
C ILE A 68 6.62 -15.15 -1.83
N LYS A 69 6.12 -16.23 -2.45
CA LYS A 69 5.66 -16.24 -3.85
C LYS A 69 4.20 -15.84 -3.89
N VAL A 70 3.90 -14.83 -4.68
CA VAL A 70 2.60 -14.19 -4.73
C VAL A 70 2.04 -14.36 -6.14
N ARG A 71 0.79 -14.82 -6.21
CA ARG A 71 -0.02 -14.82 -7.43
C ARG A 71 -1.36 -14.21 -7.13
N LYS A 72 -1.91 -13.48 -8.10
CA LYS A 72 -3.21 -12.83 -7.98
C LYS A 72 -4.31 -13.84 -7.62
N GLU A 73 -4.33 -14.99 -8.29
CA GLU A 73 -5.33 -16.03 -8.07
C GLU A 73 -5.25 -16.60 -6.66
N THR A 74 -4.04 -16.76 -6.13
CA THR A 74 -3.83 -17.23 -4.75
C THR A 74 -4.33 -16.21 -3.73
N LEU A 75 -4.08 -14.91 -3.94
CA LEU A 75 -4.63 -13.85 -3.07
C LEU A 75 -6.16 -13.81 -3.11
N VAL A 76 -6.77 -13.99 -4.29
CA VAL A 76 -8.23 -14.06 -4.42
C VAL A 76 -8.79 -15.21 -3.56
N THR A 77 -8.22 -16.41 -3.66
CA THR A 77 -8.67 -17.56 -2.88
C THR A 77 -8.49 -17.32 -1.38
N GLU A 78 -7.30 -16.91 -0.94
CA GLU A 78 -7.02 -16.72 0.49
C GLU A 78 -7.88 -15.61 1.13
N ILE A 79 -8.14 -14.51 0.42
CA ILE A 79 -9.01 -13.44 0.93
C ILE A 79 -10.47 -13.94 1.02
N ASN A 80 -10.97 -14.66 0.02
CA ASN A 80 -12.33 -15.21 0.08
C ASN A 80 -12.48 -16.23 1.21
N ASP A 81 -11.49 -17.10 1.40
CA ASP A 81 -11.48 -18.09 2.49
C ASP A 81 -11.45 -17.41 3.86
N ALA A 82 -10.66 -16.34 4.02
CA ALA A 82 -10.61 -15.56 5.26
C ALA A 82 -11.92 -14.81 5.56
N LEU A 83 -12.69 -14.46 4.53
CA LEU A 83 -13.96 -13.72 4.65
C LEU A 83 -15.20 -14.61 4.61
N VAL A 84 -15.07 -15.94 4.56
CA VAL A 84 -16.20 -16.87 4.38
C VAL A 84 -17.31 -16.70 5.42
N ASN A 85 -16.96 -16.28 6.65
CA ASN A 85 -17.91 -16.04 7.75
C ASN A 85 -18.15 -14.56 8.04
N HIS A 86 -17.69 -13.66 7.16
CA HIS A 86 -17.81 -12.23 7.35
C HIS A 86 -19.18 -11.73 6.86
N GLU A 87 -19.81 -10.81 7.59
CA GLU A 87 -21.18 -10.34 7.29
C GLU A 87 -21.28 -9.57 5.96
N LYS A 88 -20.18 -8.95 5.53
CA LYS A 88 -20.10 -8.19 4.29
C LYS A 88 -19.61 -9.09 3.15
N GLU A 89 -20.45 -9.24 2.13
CA GLU A 89 -20.08 -9.91 0.88
C GLU A 89 -19.24 -8.99 -0.03
N LEU A 90 -18.27 -9.59 -0.72
CA LEU A 90 -17.40 -8.93 -1.68
C LEU A 90 -17.60 -9.56 -3.05
N THR A 91 -17.83 -8.75 -4.09
CA THR A 91 -17.90 -9.29 -5.45
C THR A 91 -16.50 -9.60 -5.96
N GLU A 92 -16.37 -10.68 -6.73
CA GLU A 92 -15.10 -11.10 -7.33
C GLU A 92 -14.46 -9.97 -8.15
N VAL A 93 -15.26 -9.19 -8.88
CA VAL A 93 -14.80 -8.02 -9.66
C VAL A 93 -14.17 -6.95 -8.77
N THR A 94 -14.75 -6.68 -7.59
CA THR A 94 -14.23 -5.66 -6.67
C THR A 94 -12.93 -6.14 -6.05
N LEU A 95 -12.88 -7.41 -5.61
CA LEU A 95 -11.67 -8.02 -5.06
C LEU A 95 -10.52 -8.01 -6.06
N ASN A 96 -10.78 -8.42 -7.31
CA ASN A 96 -9.77 -8.43 -8.35
C ASN A 96 -9.20 -7.04 -8.62
N LYS A 97 -10.06 -6.01 -8.65
CA LYS A 97 -9.63 -4.61 -8.83
C LYS A 97 -8.79 -4.09 -7.66
N ASP A 98 -9.15 -4.45 -6.43
CA ASP A 98 -8.40 -4.06 -5.23
C ASP A 98 -7.01 -4.74 -5.21
N ILE A 99 -6.95 -6.03 -5.57
CA ILE A 99 -5.67 -6.73 -5.73
C ILE A 99 -4.83 -6.11 -6.85
N ASP A 100 -5.43 -5.78 -8.00
CA ASP A 100 -4.71 -5.09 -9.08
C ASP A 100 -4.17 -3.73 -8.63
N CYS A 101 -4.94 -2.97 -7.84
CA CYS A 101 -4.48 -1.72 -7.25
C CYS A 101 -3.29 -1.93 -6.32
N PHE A 102 -3.36 -2.92 -5.41
CA PHE A 102 -2.26 -3.31 -4.55
C PHE A 102 -0.99 -3.67 -5.34
N LEU A 103 -1.11 -4.52 -6.36
CA LEU A 103 0.01 -4.94 -7.20
C LEU A 103 0.62 -3.74 -7.93
N HIS A 104 -0.19 -2.85 -8.51
CA HIS A 104 0.32 -1.62 -9.15
C HIS A 104 1.00 -0.66 -8.17
N MET A 105 0.53 -0.61 -6.92
CA MET A 105 1.07 0.26 -5.88
C MET A 105 2.44 -0.21 -5.39
N TYR A 106 2.66 -1.51 -5.23
CA TYR A 106 3.89 -2.04 -4.60
C TYR A 106 4.84 -2.79 -5.53
N ALA A 107 4.37 -3.36 -6.63
CA ALA A 107 5.21 -4.22 -7.47
C ALA A 107 6.22 -3.41 -8.30
N GLN A 108 7.49 -3.67 -8.06
CA GLN A 108 8.55 -3.26 -8.99
C GLN A 108 8.43 -4.07 -10.28
N LYS A 109 8.03 -3.41 -11.37
CA LYS A 109 7.92 -4.03 -12.69
C LYS A 109 9.30 -4.49 -13.17
N SER A 110 9.37 -5.70 -13.73
CA SER A 110 10.58 -6.21 -14.36
C SER A 110 10.96 -5.33 -15.57
N LEU A 111 12.24 -5.00 -15.70
CA LEU A 111 12.84 -4.12 -16.72
C LEU A 111 12.65 -4.60 -18.19
N GLN A 112 11.94 -5.70 -18.42
CA GLN A 112 11.79 -6.31 -19.75
C GLN A 112 10.86 -5.53 -20.70
N SER A 113 10.05 -4.59 -20.21
CA SER A 113 9.24 -3.73 -21.08
C SER A 113 9.96 -2.41 -21.33
N SER A 114 10.77 -2.34 -22.39
CA SER A 114 11.46 -1.13 -22.87
C SER A 114 10.51 -0.07 -23.48
N LYS A 115 9.21 -0.16 -23.24
CA LYS A 115 8.21 0.83 -23.68
C LYS A 115 7.73 1.61 -22.46
N ILE A 116 8.27 2.81 -22.30
CA ILE A 116 7.72 3.82 -21.41
C ILE A 116 6.39 4.28 -22.02
N ASN A 117 5.27 3.96 -21.38
CA ASN A 117 3.94 4.48 -21.69
C ASN A 117 3.41 5.29 -20.50
N GLU A 118 2.24 5.93 -20.63
CA GLU A 118 1.62 6.65 -19.51
C GLU A 118 1.30 5.72 -18.32
N ASP A 119 1.07 4.42 -18.53
CA ASP A 119 0.95 3.42 -17.43
C ASP A 119 2.30 3.04 -16.77
N SER A 120 3.38 3.74 -17.11
CA SER A 120 4.70 3.59 -16.50
C SER A 120 4.89 4.46 -15.26
N PHE A 121 3.87 5.23 -14.84
CA PHE A 121 3.89 5.88 -13.52
C PHE A 121 3.96 4.81 -12.43
N ALA A 122 5.12 4.76 -11.77
CA ALA A 122 5.32 3.92 -10.60
C ALA A 122 4.81 4.68 -9.37
N SER A 123 4.04 3.99 -8.53
CA SER A 123 3.67 4.53 -7.21
C SER A 123 4.95 4.74 -6.37
N PRO A 124 5.01 5.77 -5.49
CA PRO A 124 6.15 5.97 -4.58
C PRO A 124 6.47 4.71 -3.76
N PHE A 125 5.47 3.88 -3.44
CA PHE A 125 5.64 2.65 -2.66
C PHE A 125 6.47 1.57 -3.39
N THR A 126 6.62 1.66 -4.72
CA THR A 126 7.49 0.74 -5.47
C THR A 126 8.97 0.90 -5.08
N GLU A 127 9.38 2.07 -4.59
CA GLU A 127 10.76 2.33 -4.13
C GLU A 127 11.13 1.53 -2.87
N LEU A 128 10.13 1.09 -2.10
CA LEU A 128 10.35 0.26 -0.91
C LEU A 128 10.87 -1.14 -1.26
N GLY A 129 10.62 -1.59 -2.50
CA GLY A 129 11.03 -2.91 -2.99
C GLY A 129 10.38 -4.07 -2.25
N LEU A 130 9.21 -3.84 -1.63
CA LEU A 130 8.49 -4.85 -0.83
C LEU A 130 7.90 -5.97 -1.69
N LEU A 131 7.61 -5.68 -2.96
CA LEU A 131 7.08 -6.64 -3.91
C LEU A 131 7.79 -6.47 -5.26
N LYS A 132 8.23 -7.56 -5.86
CA LYS A 132 8.91 -7.59 -7.15
C LYS A 132 8.14 -8.44 -8.13
N GLN A 133 7.93 -7.96 -9.35
CA GLN A 133 7.33 -8.75 -10.41
C GLN A 133 8.42 -9.62 -11.08
N GLU A 134 8.25 -10.94 -11.06
CA GLU A 134 9.15 -11.87 -11.77
C GLU A 134 8.69 -12.09 -13.21
N ASP A 135 7.38 -12.25 -13.42
CA ASP A 135 6.74 -12.36 -14.73
C ASP A 135 5.32 -11.78 -14.72
N SER A 136 4.55 -11.99 -15.79
CA SER A 136 3.19 -11.45 -15.92
C SER A 136 2.21 -11.84 -14.79
N LYS A 137 2.45 -12.95 -14.08
CA LYS A 137 1.53 -13.50 -13.06
C LYS A 137 2.20 -13.76 -11.71
N ASN A 138 3.52 -13.89 -11.68
CA ASN A 138 4.28 -14.22 -10.48
C ASN A 138 4.99 -12.99 -9.92
N TYR A 139 4.84 -12.81 -8.61
CA TYR A 139 5.50 -11.77 -7.83
C TYR A 139 6.20 -12.38 -6.62
N LEU A 140 7.18 -11.67 -6.09
CA LEU A 140 8.04 -12.10 -4.99
C LEU A 140 8.10 -11.03 -3.92
N ALA A 141 7.78 -11.41 -2.68
CA ALA A 141 7.89 -10.57 -1.49
C ALA A 141 9.05 -11.07 -0.62
N GLU A 142 10.27 -10.68 -0.98
CA GLU A 142 11.48 -11.20 -0.34
C GLU A 142 11.65 -10.71 1.10
N LEU A 143 12.06 -11.64 1.96
CA LEU A 143 12.51 -11.36 3.34
C LEU A 143 13.98 -10.91 3.34
N ALA A 144 14.25 -9.81 2.62
CA ALA A 144 15.57 -9.22 2.51
C ALA A 144 15.76 -8.07 3.52
N LYS A 145 17.03 -7.75 3.82
CA LYS A 145 17.36 -6.53 4.57
C LYS A 145 16.87 -5.30 3.82
N ARG A 146 16.34 -4.33 4.56
CA ARG A 146 15.81 -3.06 4.03
C ARG A 146 16.72 -1.89 4.45
N PRO A 147 17.86 -1.67 3.79
CA PRO A 147 18.77 -0.57 4.14
C PRO A 147 18.14 0.81 3.90
N SER A 148 17.09 0.89 3.08
CA SER A 148 16.33 2.12 2.84
C SER A 148 15.35 2.47 3.96
N LEU A 149 15.10 1.57 4.92
CA LEU A 149 14.23 1.82 6.08
C LEU A 149 15.02 2.56 7.16
N PRO A 150 14.73 3.85 7.42
CA PRO A 150 15.45 4.61 8.44
C PRO A 150 15.13 4.08 9.85
N ILE A 151 16.10 4.12 10.74
CA ILE A 151 15.97 3.62 12.12
C ILE A 151 14.92 4.41 12.90
N GLU A 152 14.76 5.69 12.60
CA GLU A 152 13.78 6.58 13.22
C GLU A 152 12.36 6.12 12.92
N ILE A 153 12.09 5.70 11.68
CA ILE A 153 10.77 5.18 11.28
C ILE A 153 10.54 3.81 11.89
N PHE A 154 11.56 2.94 11.88
CA PHE A 154 11.48 1.64 12.53
C PHE A 154 11.22 1.72 14.03
N THR A 155 11.76 2.75 14.71
CA THR A 155 11.56 2.94 16.17
C THR A 155 10.20 3.56 16.49
N TYR A 156 9.62 4.30 15.55
CA TYR A 156 8.29 4.90 15.70
C TYR A 156 7.15 3.87 15.61
N ALA A 157 7.29 2.91 14.69
CA ALA A 157 6.31 1.88 14.37
C ALA A 157 6.29 0.73 15.40
#